data_AF-A0A2J4Z2Z5-F1
#
_entry.id   AF-A0A2J4Z2Z5-F1
#
_cell.length_a   1.000
_cell.length_b   1.000
_cell.length_c   1.000
_cell.angle_alpha   90.00
_cell.angle_beta   90.00
_cell.angle_gamma   90.00
#
_symmetry.space_group_name_H-M   'P 1'
#
loop_
_entity.id
_entity.type
_entity.pdbx_description
1 polymer ?
#
loop_
_entity_poly.entity_id
_entity_poly.type
_entity_poly.pdbx_seq_one_letter_code
_entity_poly.pdbx_strand_id
1 'polypeptide(L)'
;MATVSMRDMLKAGVHFGHQTRYWNPKMKPFIFGARNKVHIINLEKTVPMFNEALAELNKISSRKGKILFVGTKRAASEAVKDAANSCDQFFVNHRWLGGMLTNWKTVRQSIKRLKDLETQSQDGTFDKLTKKEALMRTRELDKLENSLGGIKDMGGLPDALFVIDADHEHIAIKEANNLGIPVFAIVDTNSDPDGVDFVIPGNDDAIRAV
;
A
#
# COMPACT_ATOMS: atom_id res chain seq x y z
N MET A 1 -17.31 6.32 -16.36
CA MET A 1 -16.34 6.04 -15.27
C MET A 1 -16.99 6.47 -13.97
N ALA A 2 -16.85 5.67 -12.91
CA ALA A 2 -17.25 6.12 -11.58
C ALA A 2 -16.36 7.30 -11.18
N THR A 3 -16.96 8.43 -10.85
CA THR A 3 -16.25 9.63 -10.38
C THR A 3 -16.58 9.83 -8.92
N VAL A 4 -15.56 10.03 -8.08
CA VAL A 4 -15.79 10.33 -6.66
C VAL A 4 -16.17 11.79 -6.51
N SER A 5 -17.27 12.05 -5.78
CA SER A 5 -17.71 13.42 -5.52
C SER A 5 -17.08 13.97 -4.24
N MET A 6 -16.95 15.30 -4.16
CA MET A 6 -16.52 15.98 -2.93
C MET A 6 -17.41 15.63 -1.73
N ARG A 7 -18.71 15.40 -1.97
CA ARG A 7 -19.66 15.02 -0.93
C ARG A 7 -19.32 13.67 -0.31
N ASP A 8 -18.85 12.73 -1.12
CA ASP A 8 -18.47 11.39 -0.65
C ASP A 8 -17.19 11.46 0.18
N MET A 9 -16.18 12.22 -0.29
CA MET A 9 -14.94 12.47 0.45
C MET A 9 -15.17 13.18 1.79
N LEU A 10 -16.11 14.14 1.84
CA LEU A 10 -16.51 14.79 3.09
C LEU A 10 -17.13 13.80 4.08
N LYS A 11 -18.05 12.95 3.62
CA LYS A 11 -18.72 11.94 4.46
C LYS A 11 -17.74 10.88 4.98
N ALA A 12 -16.77 10.49 4.14
CA ALA A 12 -15.73 9.52 4.49
C ALA A 12 -14.68 10.09 5.47
N GLY A 13 -14.55 11.43 5.56
CA GLY A 13 -13.58 12.08 6.45
C GLY A 13 -12.19 12.26 5.84
N VAL A 14 -12.08 12.22 4.50
CA VAL A 14 -10.80 12.37 3.76
C VAL A 14 -10.15 13.74 3.98
N HIS A 15 -10.94 14.76 4.30
CA HIS A 15 -10.49 16.14 4.48
C HIS A 15 -9.77 16.42 5.80
N PHE A 16 -9.78 15.48 6.76
CA PHE A 16 -9.07 15.65 8.01
C PHE A 16 -7.60 15.29 7.81
N GLY A 17 -6.69 16.22 8.14
CA GLY A 17 -5.27 15.91 8.23
C GLY A 17 -4.80 15.73 9.66
N HIS A 18 -3.49 15.87 9.87
CA HIS A 18 -2.83 15.79 11.16
C HIS A 18 -2.89 17.11 11.96
N GLN A 19 -2.39 17.05 13.21
CA GLN A 19 -2.25 18.24 14.04
C GLN A 19 -1.27 19.26 13.43
N THR A 20 -1.52 20.55 13.61
CA THR A 20 -0.74 21.65 12.99
C THR A 20 0.75 21.68 13.33
N ARG A 21 1.19 20.93 14.34
CA ARG A 21 2.59 20.82 14.73
C ARG A 21 3.38 19.74 13.96
N TYR A 22 2.69 18.82 13.30
CA TYR A 22 3.31 17.68 12.61
C TYR A 22 3.32 17.83 11.09
N TRP A 23 2.93 18.99 10.57
CA TRP A 23 2.76 19.19 9.14
C TRP A 23 4.10 19.31 8.39
N ASN A 24 4.11 18.85 7.14
CA ASN A 24 5.19 19.05 6.20
C ASN A 24 4.98 20.35 5.41
N PRO A 25 5.96 21.29 5.37
CA PRO A 25 5.84 22.54 4.62
C PRO A 25 5.48 22.39 3.15
N LYS A 26 5.87 21.29 2.49
CA LYS A 26 5.54 21.00 1.09
C LYS A 26 4.06 20.71 0.88
N MET A 27 3.34 20.31 1.94
CA MET A 27 1.89 20.10 1.88
C MET A 27 1.08 21.40 1.95
N LYS A 28 1.73 22.57 2.13
CA LYS A 28 1.07 23.89 2.14
C LYS A 28 0.08 24.12 1.00
N PRO A 29 0.38 23.76 -0.27
CA PRO A 29 -0.56 23.98 -1.37
C PRO A 29 -1.83 23.13 -1.26
N PHE A 30 -1.79 22.00 -0.56
CA PHE A 30 -2.92 21.07 -0.42
C PHE A 30 -3.74 21.30 0.84
N ILE A 31 -3.25 22.13 1.78
CA ILE A 31 -3.94 22.48 3.01
C ILE A 31 -4.87 23.68 2.76
N PHE A 32 -6.16 23.50 3.04
CA PHE A 32 -7.16 24.57 2.99
C PHE A 32 -7.04 25.52 4.18
N GLY A 33 -6.78 24.97 5.37
CA GLY A 33 -6.67 25.74 6.61
C GLY A 33 -6.48 24.83 7.82
N ALA A 34 -6.79 25.33 9.01
CA ALA A 34 -6.79 24.53 10.23
C ALA A 34 -7.99 24.88 11.12
N ARG A 35 -8.55 23.88 11.79
CA ARG A 35 -9.63 24.03 12.78
C ARG A 35 -9.32 23.16 13.98
N ASN A 36 -9.47 23.69 15.19
CA ASN A 36 -9.18 22.97 16.44
C ASN A 36 -7.78 22.33 16.45
N LYS A 37 -6.77 23.03 15.90
CA LYS A 37 -5.38 22.56 15.76
C LYS A 37 -5.18 21.33 14.85
N VAL A 38 -6.16 21.00 14.01
CA VAL A 38 -6.06 19.96 12.97
C VAL A 38 -6.12 20.63 11.60
N HIS A 39 -5.23 20.23 10.69
CA HIS A 39 -5.26 20.72 9.32
C HIS A 39 -6.46 20.16 8.55
N ILE A 40 -7.01 21.00 7.69
CA ILE A 40 -8.07 20.61 6.76
C ILE A 40 -7.46 20.56 5.36
N ILE A 41 -7.56 19.40 4.72
CA ILE A 41 -7.09 19.15 3.36
C ILE A 41 -8.10 19.75 2.37
N ASN A 42 -7.59 20.39 1.33
CA ASN A 42 -8.40 21.04 0.31
C ASN A 42 -8.96 20.02 -0.70
N LEU A 43 -10.23 19.63 -0.50
CA LEU A 43 -10.90 18.70 -1.39
C LEU A 43 -11.14 19.25 -2.80
N GLU A 44 -11.15 20.57 -3.01
CA GLU A 44 -11.21 21.13 -4.38
C GLU A 44 -9.99 20.74 -5.20
N LYS A 45 -8.85 20.47 -4.54
CA LYS A 45 -7.64 19.93 -5.16
C LYS A 45 -7.62 18.41 -5.14
N THR A 46 -8.01 17.78 -4.03
CA THR A 46 -8.02 16.31 -3.91
C THR A 46 -8.91 15.65 -4.95
N VAL A 47 -10.12 16.14 -5.18
CA VAL A 47 -11.09 15.52 -6.11
C VAL A 47 -10.54 15.42 -7.53
N PRO A 48 -10.05 16.49 -8.19
CA PRO A 48 -9.48 16.37 -9.53
C PRO A 48 -8.24 15.47 -9.56
N MET A 49 -7.33 15.58 -8.58
CA MET A 49 -6.12 14.75 -8.51
C MET A 49 -6.45 13.25 -8.33
N PHE A 50 -7.44 12.93 -7.51
CA PHE A 50 -7.94 11.57 -7.32
C PHE A 50 -8.51 11.00 -8.62
N ASN A 51 -9.33 11.79 -9.33
CA ASN A 51 -9.93 11.34 -10.58
C ASN A 51 -8.87 11.16 -11.70
N GLU A 52 -7.82 11.97 -11.71
CA GLU A 52 -6.66 11.80 -12.60
C GLU A 52 -5.89 10.51 -12.30
N ALA A 53 -5.56 10.27 -11.01
CA ALA A 53 -4.94 9.03 -10.56
C ALA A 53 -5.78 7.80 -10.93
N LEU A 54 -7.10 7.86 -10.71
CA LEU A 54 -8.04 6.81 -11.06
C LEU A 54 -8.07 6.57 -12.58
N ALA A 55 -8.03 7.62 -13.39
CA ALA A 55 -8.00 7.48 -14.84
C ALA A 55 -6.72 6.77 -15.32
N GLU A 56 -5.57 7.08 -14.73
CA GLU A 56 -4.30 6.43 -15.10
C GLU A 56 -4.24 4.97 -14.62
N LEU A 57 -4.65 4.68 -13.38
CA LEU A 57 -4.74 3.31 -12.87
C LEU A 57 -5.67 2.45 -13.74
N ASN A 58 -6.78 3.01 -14.23
CA ASN A 58 -7.66 2.32 -15.17
C ASN A 58 -6.98 2.00 -16.50
N LYS A 59 -6.11 2.89 -17.02
CA LYS A 59 -5.34 2.60 -18.24
C LYS A 59 -4.36 1.44 -18.01
N ILE A 60 -3.67 1.43 -16.88
CA ILE A 60 -2.74 0.36 -16.50
C ILE A 60 -3.49 -0.98 -16.40
N SER A 61 -4.60 -0.99 -15.66
CA SER A 61 -5.46 -2.16 -15.52
C SER A 61 -6.01 -2.67 -16.86
N SER A 62 -6.43 -1.77 -17.76
CA SER A 62 -6.94 -2.14 -19.10
C SER A 62 -5.92 -2.89 -19.97
N ARG A 63 -4.62 -2.69 -19.70
CA ARG A 63 -3.51 -3.38 -20.36
C ARG A 63 -3.08 -4.65 -19.63
N LYS A 64 -3.85 -5.08 -18.63
CA LYS A 64 -3.52 -6.17 -17.69
C LYS A 64 -2.23 -5.91 -16.91
N GLY A 65 -1.93 -4.63 -16.66
CA GLY A 65 -0.84 -4.23 -15.78
C GLY A 65 -1.14 -4.59 -14.33
N LYS A 66 -0.08 -4.88 -13.58
CA LYS A 66 -0.14 -5.30 -12.18
C LYS A 66 0.00 -4.07 -11.29
N ILE A 67 -0.97 -3.88 -10.41
CA ILE A 67 -0.97 -2.80 -9.43
C ILE A 67 -0.67 -3.44 -8.08
N LEU A 68 0.38 -2.96 -7.41
CA LEU A 68 0.72 -3.41 -6.07
C LEU A 68 0.18 -2.39 -5.05
N PHE A 69 -0.77 -2.82 -4.24
CA PHE A 69 -1.32 -2.02 -3.15
C PHE A 69 -0.43 -2.16 -1.90
N VAL A 70 -0.06 -1.06 -1.28
CA VAL A 70 0.81 -1.03 -0.10
C VAL A 70 0.16 -0.20 0.98
N GLY A 71 -0.03 -0.79 2.16
CA GLY A 71 -0.50 -0.08 3.33
C GLY A 71 -0.34 -0.94 4.57
N THR A 72 0.75 -0.73 5.30
CA THR A 72 1.07 -1.52 6.49
C THR A 72 0.58 -0.92 7.80
N LYS A 73 0.10 0.34 7.76
CA LYS A 73 -0.61 0.97 8.88
C LYS A 73 -1.80 0.12 9.31
N ARG A 74 -2.06 0.06 10.62
CA ARG A 74 -3.20 -0.69 11.18
C ARG A 74 -4.56 -0.26 10.59
N ALA A 75 -4.73 1.03 10.29
CA ALA A 75 -5.96 1.55 9.71
C ALA A 75 -6.17 1.13 8.24
N ALA A 76 -5.09 0.81 7.52
CA ALA A 76 -5.11 0.49 6.10
C ALA A 76 -4.98 -1.01 5.81
N SER A 77 -4.39 -1.78 6.72
CA SER A 77 -3.96 -3.16 6.48
C SER A 77 -5.07 -4.08 5.96
N GLU A 78 -6.25 -4.08 6.58
CA GLU A 78 -7.36 -4.93 6.17
C GLU A 78 -8.04 -4.40 4.89
N ALA A 79 -8.31 -3.10 4.84
CA ALA A 79 -8.92 -2.44 3.68
C ALA A 79 -8.10 -2.62 2.39
N VAL A 80 -6.78 -2.47 2.47
CA VAL A 80 -5.86 -2.68 1.34
C VAL A 80 -5.89 -4.11 0.84
N LYS A 81 -5.88 -5.09 1.76
CA LYS A 81 -5.96 -6.51 1.41
C LYS A 81 -7.27 -6.83 0.72
N ASP A 82 -8.39 -6.39 1.28
CA ASP A 82 -9.72 -6.67 0.76
C ASP A 82 -9.95 -6.01 -0.60
N ALA A 83 -9.51 -4.75 -0.75
CA ALA A 83 -9.58 -4.03 -2.02
C ALA A 83 -8.75 -4.72 -3.11
N ALA A 84 -7.50 -5.09 -2.82
CA ALA A 84 -6.63 -5.78 -3.77
C ALA A 84 -7.22 -7.14 -4.20
N ASN A 85 -7.71 -7.93 -3.24
CA ASN A 85 -8.37 -9.22 -3.55
C ASN A 85 -9.64 -9.04 -4.38
N SER A 86 -10.44 -8.00 -4.12
CA SER A 86 -11.68 -7.73 -4.87
C SER A 86 -11.45 -7.37 -6.34
N CYS A 87 -10.23 -6.95 -6.69
CA CYS A 87 -9.84 -6.58 -8.05
C CYS A 87 -8.74 -7.48 -8.65
N ASP A 88 -8.50 -8.65 -8.05
CA ASP A 88 -7.48 -9.62 -8.47
C ASP A 88 -6.07 -9.00 -8.61
N GLN A 89 -5.73 -8.08 -7.70
CA GLN A 89 -4.43 -7.41 -7.62
C GLN A 89 -3.64 -7.83 -6.38
N PHE A 90 -2.39 -7.39 -6.32
CA PHE A 90 -1.43 -7.79 -5.30
C PHE A 90 -1.36 -6.77 -4.17
N PHE A 91 -0.98 -7.22 -2.97
CA PHE A 91 -0.90 -6.33 -1.81
C PHE A 91 0.28 -6.62 -0.88
N VAL A 92 0.68 -5.59 -0.12
CA VAL A 92 1.54 -5.68 1.06
C VAL A 92 0.86 -4.91 2.18
N ASN A 93 0.37 -5.63 3.19
CA ASN A 93 -0.45 -5.05 4.26
C ASN A 93 0.12 -5.21 5.68
N HIS A 94 1.29 -5.83 5.84
CA HIS A 94 1.92 -6.03 7.15
C HIS A 94 3.25 -5.31 7.30
N ARG A 95 4.21 -5.61 6.42
CA ARG A 95 5.54 -4.99 6.48
C ARG A 95 6.20 -5.00 5.12
N TRP A 96 6.69 -3.85 4.71
CA TRP A 96 7.62 -3.74 3.60
C TRP A 96 9.02 -4.25 4.00
N LEU A 97 9.54 -5.25 3.28
CA LEU A 97 10.92 -5.70 3.42
C LEU A 97 11.77 -4.88 2.45
N GLY A 98 12.79 -4.18 2.96
CA GLY A 98 13.72 -3.46 2.09
C GLY A 98 14.35 -4.39 1.05
N GLY A 99 14.36 -3.97 -0.21
CA GLY A 99 14.76 -4.77 -1.35
C GLY A 99 13.61 -5.54 -2.01
N MET A 100 12.36 -5.30 -1.61
CA MET A 100 11.18 -5.99 -2.16
C MET A 100 11.05 -5.82 -3.67
N LEU A 101 11.37 -4.64 -4.21
CA LEU A 101 11.34 -4.41 -5.65
C LEU A 101 12.76 -4.45 -6.22
N THR A 102 13.69 -3.75 -5.57
CA THR A 102 15.06 -3.58 -6.08
C THR A 102 15.89 -4.87 -6.07
N ASN A 103 15.55 -5.83 -5.20
CA ASN A 103 16.17 -7.16 -5.15
C ASN A 103 15.15 -8.30 -5.37
N TRP A 104 14.34 -8.16 -6.43
CA TRP A 104 13.30 -9.13 -6.78
C TRP A 104 13.80 -10.57 -6.92
N LYS A 105 15.05 -10.78 -7.33
CA LYS A 105 15.63 -12.13 -7.46
C LYS A 105 15.66 -12.87 -6.13
N THR A 106 16.04 -12.20 -5.04
CA THR A 106 16.04 -12.79 -3.69
C THR A 106 14.61 -12.95 -3.17
N VAL A 107 13.75 -11.95 -3.38
CA VAL A 107 12.34 -12.03 -2.98
C VAL A 107 11.64 -13.23 -3.61
N ARG A 108 11.91 -13.51 -4.90
CA ARG A 108 11.41 -14.69 -5.60
C ARG A 108 11.84 -16.01 -4.95
N GLN A 109 13.06 -16.07 -4.41
CA GLN A 109 13.52 -17.26 -3.67
C GLN A 109 12.76 -17.42 -2.35
N SER A 110 12.48 -16.33 -1.64
CA SER A 110 11.65 -16.34 -0.44
C SER A 110 10.19 -16.74 -0.74
N ILE A 111 9.63 -16.29 -1.86
CA ILE A 111 8.31 -16.71 -2.34
C ILE A 111 8.31 -18.21 -2.67
N LYS A 112 9.37 -18.73 -3.31
CA LYS A 112 9.50 -20.18 -3.54
C LYS A 112 9.52 -20.95 -2.22
N ARG A 113 10.30 -20.47 -1.25
CA ARG A 113 10.37 -21.06 0.09
C ARG A 113 9.01 -21.07 0.80
N LEU A 114 8.23 -20.00 0.65
CA LEU A 114 6.86 -19.91 1.14
C LEU A 114 5.98 -21.03 0.53
N LYS A 115 5.96 -21.16 -0.80
CA LYS A 115 5.19 -22.21 -1.49
C LYS A 115 5.62 -23.63 -1.11
N ASP A 116 6.92 -23.85 -0.91
CA ASP A 116 7.45 -25.14 -0.45
C ASP A 116 6.96 -25.47 0.98
N LEU A 117 6.90 -24.47 1.87
CA LEU A 117 6.40 -24.63 3.24
C LEU A 117 4.88 -24.84 3.29
N GLU A 118 4.12 -24.13 2.46
CA GLU A 118 2.67 -24.34 2.30
C GLU A 118 2.38 -25.78 1.87
N THR A 119 3.13 -26.28 0.88
CA THR A 119 2.98 -27.66 0.39
C THR A 119 3.30 -28.69 1.48
N GLN A 120 4.41 -28.51 2.20
CA GLN A 120 4.82 -29.38 3.32
C GLN A 120 3.84 -29.37 4.49
N SER A 121 3.14 -28.25 4.69
CA SER A 121 2.12 -28.15 5.73
C SER A 121 0.84 -28.88 5.32
N GLN A 122 0.52 -28.96 4.03
CA GLN A 122 -0.69 -29.61 3.52
C GLN A 122 -0.51 -31.11 3.29
N ASP A 123 0.69 -31.57 2.94
CA ASP A 123 0.98 -32.98 2.63
C ASP A 123 1.32 -33.86 3.86
N GLY A 124 1.24 -33.29 5.07
CA GLY A 124 1.53 -33.98 6.33
C GLY A 124 3.04 -34.16 6.61
N THR A 125 3.93 -33.48 5.88
CA THR A 125 5.37 -33.51 6.17
C THR A 125 5.69 -33.00 7.57
N PHE A 126 4.93 -32.01 8.07
CA PHE A 126 5.15 -31.43 9.41
C PHE A 126 4.91 -32.45 10.52
N ASP A 127 3.99 -33.39 10.34
CA ASP A 127 3.65 -34.41 11.35
C ASP A 127 4.77 -35.44 11.54
N LYS A 128 5.65 -35.58 10.55
CA LYS A 128 6.82 -36.47 10.59
C LYS A 128 8.04 -35.82 11.27
N LEU A 129 7.96 -34.53 11.58
CA LEU A 129 9.04 -33.78 12.21
C LEU A 129 8.94 -33.82 13.74
N THR A 130 10.03 -33.49 14.43
CA THR A 130 9.94 -33.26 15.87
C THR A 130 9.08 -32.03 16.15
N LYS A 131 8.40 -31.98 17.31
CA LYS A 131 7.57 -30.83 17.71
C LYS A 131 8.30 -29.49 17.60
N LYS A 132 9.61 -29.47 17.91
CA LYS A 132 10.44 -28.26 17.81
C LYS A 132 10.64 -27.83 16.35
N GLU A 133 10.95 -28.76 15.46
CA GLU A 133 11.15 -28.46 14.03
C GLU A 133 9.84 -28.05 13.35
N ALA A 134 8.75 -28.76 13.63
CA ALA A 134 7.41 -28.38 13.16
C ALA A 134 7.08 -26.94 13.58
N LEU A 135 7.25 -26.61 14.87
CA LEU A 135 7.02 -25.25 15.38
C LEU A 135 7.89 -24.19 14.68
N MET A 136 9.16 -24.49 14.42
CA MET A 136 10.05 -23.57 13.71
C MET A 136 9.61 -23.34 12.27
N ARG A 137 9.16 -24.40 11.57
CA ARG A 137 8.64 -24.28 10.20
C ARG A 137 7.31 -23.54 10.15
N THR A 138 6.41 -23.77 11.09
CA THR A 138 5.15 -23.01 11.21
C THR A 138 5.44 -21.52 11.40
N ARG A 139 6.36 -21.16 12.31
CA ARG A 139 6.76 -19.75 12.51
C ARG A 139 7.39 -19.13 11.27
N GLU A 140 8.17 -19.90 10.51
CA GLU A 140 8.75 -19.45 9.24
C GLU A 140 7.66 -19.22 8.20
N LEU A 141 6.71 -20.15 8.08
CA LEU A 141 5.55 -20.05 7.20
C LEU A 141 4.72 -18.81 7.51
N ASP A 142 4.29 -18.62 8.76
CA ASP A 142 3.47 -17.48 9.18
C ASP A 142 4.17 -16.14 8.91
N LYS A 143 5.49 -16.08 9.16
CA LYS A 143 6.28 -14.87 8.91
C LYS A 143 6.36 -14.54 7.42
N LEU A 144 6.58 -15.56 6.58
CA LEU A 144 6.65 -15.39 5.13
C LEU A 144 5.27 -15.06 4.55
N GLU A 145 4.20 -15.71 5.02
CA GLU A 145 2.84 -15.43 4.54
C GLU A 145 2.42 -13.99 4.88
N ASN A 146 2.69 -13.53 6.10
CA ASN A 146 2.40 -12.15 6.49
C ASN A 146 3.16 -11.13 5.61
N SER A 147 4.39 -11.43 5.21
CA SER A 147 5.24 -10.47 4.48
C SER A 147 5.11 -10.56 2.95
N LEU A 148 4.87 -11.75 2.42
CA LEU A 148 4.97 -12.07 0.98
C LEU A 148 3.69 -12.70 0.41
N GLY A 149 2.71 -13.06 1.25
CA GLY A 149 1.49 -13.75 0.83
C GLY A 149 0.74 -12.99 -0.27
N GLY A 150 0.61 -11.67 -0.13
CA GLY A 150 -0.08 -10.83 -1.12
C GLY A 150 0.68 -10.62 -2.44
N ILE A 151 1.94 -11.05 -2.55
CA ILE A 151 2.74 -10.97 -3.79
C ILE A 151 3.19 -12.35 -4.31
N LYS A 152 2.78 -13.45 -3.67
CA LYS A 152 3.28 -14.80 -3.97
C LYS A 152 2.96 -15.27 -5.39
N ASP A 153 1.91 -14.71 -5.99
CA ASP A 153 1.46 -15.04 -7.35
C ASP A 153 1.71 -13.91 -8.36
N MET A 154 2.45 -12.86 -7.99
CA MET A 154 2.70 -11.71 -8.87
C MET A 154 3.60 -12.04 -10.06
N GLY A 155 4.51 -13.01 -9.92
CA GLY A 155 5.36 -13.53 -11.00
C GLY A 155 6.40 -12.57 -11.59
N GLY A 156 6.39 -11.28 -11.22
CA GLY A 156 7.26 -10.23 -11.73
C GLY A 156 7.13 -8.95 -10.92
N LEU A 157 7.81 -7.89 -11.34
CA LEU A 157 7.61 -6.56 -10.76
C LEU A 157 6.23 -5.99 -11.12
N PRO A 158 5.65 -5.11 -10.30
CA PRO A 158 4.41 -4.42 -10.62
C PRO A 158 4.65 -3.32 -11.65
N ASP A 159 3.58 -2.95 -12.37
CA ASP A 159 3.55 -1.85 -13.33
C ASP A 159 3.19 -0.51 -12.66
N ALA A 160 2.59 -0.56 -11.46
CA ALA A 160 2.32 0.62 -10.63
C ALA A 160 2.28 0.27 -9.14
N LEU A 161 2.57 1.25 -8.31
CA LEU A 161 2.45 1.17 -6.86
C LEU A 161 1.31 2.08 -6.38
N PHE A 162 0.39 1.56 -5.57
CA PHE A 162 -0.62 2.36 -4.88
C PHE A 162 -0.38 2.31 -3.37
N VAL A 163 -0.03 3.44 -2.76
CA VAL A 163 0.51 3.53 -1.40
C VAL A 163 -0.44 4.30 -0.48
N ILE A 164 -0.70 3.75 0.71
CA ILE A 164 -1.36 4.44 1.80
C ILE A 164 -0.30 4.92 2.80
N ASP A 165 -0.25 6.23 3.03
CA ASP A 165 0.81 6.96 3.72
C ASP A 165 2.19 6.89 3.07
N ALA A 166 2.54 7.96 2.35
CA ALA A 166 3.85 8.11 1.74
C ALA A 166 5.02 8.17 2.74
N ASP A 167 4.81 8.68 3.97
CA ASP A 167 5.88 8.78 4.97
C ASP A 167 6.16 7.41 5.61
N HIS A 168 5.10 6.69 5.98
CA HIS A 168 5.24 5.33 6.52
C HIS A 168 5.89 4.37 5.53
N GLU A 169 5.52 4.46 4.25
CA GLU A 169 5.99 3.56 3.19
C GLU A 169 7.08 4.17 2.30
N HIS A 170 7.86 5.13 2.82
CA HIS A 170 8.90 5.82 2.06
C HIS A 170 9.94 4.89 1.41
N ILE A 171 10.20 3.71 2.01
CA ILE A 171 11.10 2.70 1.44
C ILE A 171 10.52 2.13 0.14
N ALA A 172 9.21 1.83 0.11
CA ALA A 172 8.53 1.32 -1.06
C ALA A 172 8.56 2.34 -2.20
N ILE A 173 8.30 3.61 -1.88
CA ILE A 173 8.36 4.73 -2.83
C ILE A 173 9.77 4.89 -3.39
N LYS A 174 10.79 4.89 -2.54
CA LYS A 174 12.18 5.00 -2.97
C LYS A 174 12.60 3.85 -3.89
N GLU A 175 12.20 2.63 -3.58
CA GLU A 175 12.47 1.48 -4.42
C GLU A 175 11.75 1.53 -5.77
N ALA A 176 10.48 1.95 -5.79
CA ALA A 176 9.71 2.15 -7.02
C ALA A 176 10.36 3.20 -7.92
N ASN A 177 10.75 4.34 -7.35
CA ASN A 177 11.43 5.41 -8.07
C ASN A 177 12.76 4.97 -8.69
N ASN A 178 13.55 4.16 -7.97
CA ASN A 178 14.80 3.62 -8.51
C ASN A 178 14.59 2.73 -9.75
N LEU A 179 13.41 2.12 -9.87
CA LEU A 179 13.06 1.22 -10.97
C LEU A 179 12.18 1.89 -12.03
N GLY A 180 11.81 3.16 -11.84
CA GLY A 180 10.90 3.89 -12.73
C GLY A 180 9.46 3.35 -12.71
N ILE A 181 9.04 2.73 -11.60
CA ILE A 181 7.66 2.28 -11.41
C ILE A 181 6.83 3.48 -10.91
N PRO A 182 5.73 3.85 -11.58
CA PRO A 182 4.92 4.99 -11.19
C PRO A 182 4.26 4.78 -9.83
N VAL A 183 4.30 5.81 -8.99
CA VAL A 183 3.80 5.81 -7.61
C VAL A 183 2.55 6.68 -7.51
N PHE A 184 1.47 6.07 -7.04
CA PHE A 184 0.23 6.70 -6.65
C PHE A 184 0.15 6.62 -5.13
N ALA A 185 -0.05 7.74 -4.44
CA ALA A 185 -0.09 7.70 -2.97
C ALA A 185 -1.13 8.64 -2.36
N ILE A 186 -1.75 8.17 -1.29
CA ILE A 186 -2.46 9.04 -0.35
C ILE A 186 -1.42 9.73 0.53
N VAL A 187 -1.43 11.05 0.52
CA VAL A 187 -0.45 11.89 1.24
C VAL A 187 -1.21 12.79 2.21
N ASP A 188 -1.07 12.52 3.51
CA ASP A 188 -1.58 13.41 4.56
C ASP A 188 -0.61 14.60 4.73
N THR A 189 -1.08 15.62 5.42
CA THR A 189 -0.43 16.88 5.76
C THR A 189 0.93 16.75 6.44
N ASN A 190 1.27 15.64 7.09
CA ASN A 190 2.58 15.37 7.70
C ASN A 190 3.57 14.69 6.74
N SER A 191 3.08 14.11 5.65
CA SER A 191 3.89 13.29 4.75
C SER A 191 4.59 14.15 3.67
N ASP A 192 5.77 13.74 3.22
CA ASP A 192 6.47 14.39 2.10
C ASP A 192 5.89 13.89 0.77
N PRO A 193 5.38 14.77 -0.12
CA PRO A 193 4.85 14.35 -1.42
C PRO A 193 5.94 14.00 -2.44
N ASP A 194 7.22 14.24 -2.15
CA ASP A 194 8.31 13.97 -3.10
C ASP A 194 8.42 12.49 -3.47
N GLY A 195 8.67 12.24 -4.75
CA GLY A 195 8.80 10.88 -5.28
C GLY A 195 7.46 10.16 -5.48
N VAL A 196 6.33 10.85 -5.31
CA VAL A 196 5.01 10.37 -5.70
C VAL A 196 4.62 11.05 -7.02
N ASP A 197 4.36 10.26 -8.06
CA ASP A 197 3.95 10.78 -9.37
C ASP A 197 2.51 11.31 -9.35
N PHE A 198 1.62 10.58 -8.66
CA PHE A 198 0.21 10.93 -8.51
C PHE A 198 -0.13 11.13 -7.04
N VAL A 199 0.05 12.36 -6.56
CA VAL A 199 -0.26 12.75 -5.18
C VAL A 199 -1.77 12.86 -5.00
N ILE A 200 -2.32 12.17 -4.00
CA ILE A 200 -3.72 12.25 -3.60
C ILE A 200 -3.76 12.80 -2.18
N PRO A 201 -3.97 14.11 -1.98
CA PRO A 201 -4.01 14.68 -0.64
C PRO A 201 -5.23 14.16 0.13
N GLY A 202 -5.03 13.45 1.23
CA GLY A 202 -6.12 12.84 1.98
C GLY A 202 -5.70 12.25 3.31
N ASN A 203 -6.69 11.96 4.16
CA ASN A 203 -6.52 11.27 5.43
C ASN A 203 -6.12 9.81 5.21
N ASP A 204 -5.04 9.37 5.86
CA ASP A 204 -4.52 8.00 5.80
C ASP A 204 -4.69 7.22 7.13
N ASP A 205 -5.19 7.87 8.18
CA ASP A 205 -5.34 7.31 9.53
C ASP A 205 -6.77 6.78 9.81
N ALA A 206 -7.76 7.25 9.04
CA ALA A 206 -9.15 6.87 9.22
C ALA A 206 -9.54 5.69 8.32
N ILE A 207 -10.00 4.59 8.94
CA ILE A 207 -10.50 3.37 8.23
C ILE A 207 -11.62 3.69 7.23
N ARG A 208 -12.41 4.75 7.46
CA ARG A 208 -13.48 5.15 6.53
C ARG A 208 -12.97 5.95 5.32
N ALA A 209 -11.80 6.56 5.45
CA ALA A 209 -11.20 7.37 4.40
C ALA A 209 -10.34 6.49 3.46
N VAL A 210 -9.65 5.49 4.01
CA VAL A 210 -8.98 4.40 3.28
C VAL A 210 -10.01 3.47 2.65
#